data_AF-A0A497SLG8-F1
#
_entry.id   AF-A0A497SLG8-F1
#
_cell.length_a   1.000
_cell.length_b   1.000
_cell.length_c   1.000
_cell.angle_alpha   90.00
_cell.angle_beta   90.00
_cell.angle_gamma   90.00
#
_symmetry.space_group_name_H-M   'P 1'
#
loop_
_entity.id
_entity.type
_entity.pdbx_description
1 polymer ?
#
loop_
_entity_poly.entity_id
_entity_poly.type
_entity_poly.pdbx_seq_one_letter_code
_entity_poly.pdbx_strand_id
1 'polypeptide(L)'
;MNFGVYAGSGPSGIPIIGGFLLFFGAMGLAMIPGICSSWDTKSRSMAVLMLLTVMVSLVFYFAFPRQEPRYLLTYLPVFSAFGGLGVHSLVRRLPKGAGETIAVLVIVVSALSAASGLMSVSADTVSASALVSACYEIRNLTAPGDVVVSDSYPYIYYISERKPLQLYGNDREGLLSSMQENGARYVLFYVFENPEPELYREMLGGPDFRKISSYSQWGDPEAAVIYEHVTQRTSL
;
A
#
# COMPACT_ATOMS: atom_id res chain seq x y z
N MET A 1 1.95 20.30 -1.64
CA MET A 1 1.07 19.11 -1.64
C MET A 1 1.93 17.87 -1.42
N ASN A 2 2.12 17.51 -0.15
CA ASN A 2 2.82 16.30 0.27
C ASN A 2 1.82 15.13 0.28
N PHE A 3 1.68 14.42 -0.83
CA PHE A 3 1.04 13.10 -0.84
C PHE A 3 2.10 12.06 -0.52
N GLY A 4 2.61 12.10 0.71
CA GLY A 4 3.55 11.14 1.24
C GLY A 4 2.80 10.01 1.94
N VAL A 5 3.05 8.79 1.50
CA VAL A 5 2.99 7.56 2.32
C VAL A 5 1.65 7.25 2.97
N TYR A 6 0.67 6.77 2.19
CA TYR A 6 -0.45 5.98 2.76
C TYR A 6 -0.75 4.77 1.87
N ALA A 7 0.24 3.89 1.75
CA ALA A 7 0.02 2.49 1.43
C ALA A 7 0.45 1.69 2.66
N GLY A 8 -0.52 1.39 3.54
CA GLY A 8 -0.35 0.48 4.66
C GLY A 8 0.21 1.11 5.93
N SER A 9 -0.64 1.78 6.72
CA SER A 9 -0.34 2.05 8.14
C SER A 9 -1.54 1.71 9.01
N GLY A 10 -1.86 0.41 9.07
CA GLY A 10 -2.28 -0.15 10.35
C GLY A 10 -1.10 -0.15 11.33
N PRO A 11 -1.33 -0.37 12.64
CA PRO A 11 -0.29 -0.29 13.68
C PRO A 11 0.85 -1.32 13.53
N SER A 12 0.79 -2.20 12.53
CA SER A 12 1.91 -3.00 12.07
C SER A 12 2.66 -2.32 10.93
N GLY A 13 3.22 -1.12 11.15
CA GLY A 13 4.12 -0.44 10.20
C GLY A 13 5.48 -1.14 9.96
N ILE A 14 5.63 -2.41 10.37
CA ILE A 14 6.94 -3.08 10.52
C ILE A 14 7.18 -4.35 9.65
N PRO A 15 6.23 -5.08 9.03
CA PRO A 15 6.60 -6.26 8.25
C PRO A 15 6.96 -5.95 6.78
N ILE A 16 6.40 -4.89 6.17
CA ILE A 16 6.55 -4.67 4.73
C ILE A 16 7.94 -4.12 4.40
N ILE A 17 8.35 -2.98 4.97
CA ILE A 17 9.68 -2.40 4.70
C ILE A 17 10.80 -3.33 5.16
N GLY A 18 10.62 -4.01 6.31
CA GLY A 18 11.60 -4.96 6.85
C GLY A 18 11.79 -6.18 5.94
N GLY A 19 10.71 -6.85 5.55
CA GLY A 19 10.76 -8.02 4.64
C GLY A 19 11.24 -7.64 3.24
N PHE A 20 10.88 -6.43 2.80
CA PHE A 20 11.24 -5.89 1.51
C PHE A 20 12.73 -5.50 1.41
N LEU A 21 13.29 -4.83 2.42
CA LEU A 21 14.73 -4.58 2.52
C LEU A 21 15.53 -5.88 2.70
N LEU A 22 14.99 -6.86 3.44
CA LEU A 22 15.58 -8.19 3.55
C LEU A 22 15.66 -8.90 2.20
N PHE A 23 14.58 -8.89 1.42
CA PHE A 23 14.53 -9.56 0.11
C PHE A 23 15.44 -8.89 -0.91
N PHE A 24 15.31 -7.57 -1.12
CA PHE A 24 16.13 -6.84 -2.08
C PHE A 24 17.60 -6.74 -1.62
N GLY A 25 17.86 -6.64 -0.31
CA GLY A 25 19.20 -6.67 0.25
C GLY A 25 19.88 -8.04 0.07
N ALA A 26 19.17 -9.14 0.39
CA ALA A 26 19.71 -10.49 0.21
C ALA A 26 19.92 -10.83 -1.28
N MET A 27 18.98 -10.47 -2.15
CA MET A 27 19.12 -10.64 -3.61
C MET A 27 20.28 -9.79 -4.15
N GLY A 28 20.40 -8.52 -3.73
CA GLY A 28 21.51 -7.65 -4.11
C GLY A 28 22.88 -8.22 -3.71
N LEU A 29 22.99 -8.77 -2.50
CA LEU A 29 24.22 -9.45 -2.04
C LEU A 29 24.48 -10.74 -2.83
N ALA A 30 23.45 -11.53 -3.13
CA ALA A 30 23.56 -12.77 -3.91
C ALA A 30 23.99 -12.54 -5.37
N MET A 31 23.80 -11.32 -5.88
CA MET A 31 24.23 -10.94 -7.24
C MET A 31 25.72 -10.61 -7.34
N ILE A 32 26.37 -10.20 -6.25
CA ILE A 32 27.80 -9.83 -6.24
C ILE A 32 28.70 -11.00 -6.70
N PRO A 33 28.55 -12.24 -6.18
CA PRO A 33 29.31 -13.39 -6.68
C PRO A 33 29.10 -13.67 -8.18
N GLY A 34 27.89 -13.44 -8.69
CA GLY A 34 27.55 -13.59 -10.11
C GLY A 34 28.30 -12.60 -11.00
N ILE A 35 28.30 -11.33 -10.62
CA ILE A 35 29.01 -10.25 -11.30
C ILE A 35 30.52 -10.50 -11.26
N CYS A 36 31.09 -10.80 -10.09
CA CYS A 36 32.51 -11.10 -9.94
C CYS A 36 32.93 -12.33 -10.76
N SER A 37 32.10 -13.38 -10.80
CA SER A 37 32.44 -14.59 -11.55
C SER A 37 32.37 -14.43 -13.07
N SER A 38 31.45 -13.59 -13.54
CA SER A 38 31.29 -13.24 -14.95
C SER A 38 32.39 -12.27 -15.42
N TRP A 39 33.02 -11.56 -14.49
CA TRP A 39 34.16 -10.68 -14.72
C TRP A 39 35.48 -11.43 -14.95
N ASP A 40 35.66 -12.56 -14.25
CA ASP A 40 36.82 -13.46 -14.35
C ASP A 40 36.77 -14.40 -15.57
N THR A 41 35.60 -14.58 -16.18
CA THR A 41 35.44 -15.38 -17.40
C THR A 41 35.51 -14.50 -18.65
N LYS A 42 35.70 -15.09 -19.85
CA LYS A 42 35.63 -14.38 -21.15
C LYS A 42 34.26 -13.71 -21.44
N SER A 43 33.35 -13.70 -20.47
CA SER A 43 31.97 -13.22 -20.51
C SER A 43 31.80 -11.85 -19.83
N ARG A 44 32.83 -10.98 -19.89
CA ARG A 44 32.78 -9.63 -19.30
C ARG A 44 31.59 -8.81 -19.79
N SER A 45 31.17 -8.98 -21.04
CA SER A 45 30.00 -8.31 -21.62
C SER A 45 28.71 -8.63 -20.85
N MET A 46 28.55 -9.88 -20.41
CA MET A 46 27.40 -10.30 -19.60
C MET A 46 27.46 -9.65 -18.22
N ALA A 47 28.61 -9.64 -17.56
CA ALA A 47 28.80 -9.00 -16.25
C ALA A 47 28.45 -7.51 -16.28
N VAL A 48 28.89 -6.81 -17.33
CA VAL A 48 28.58 -5.39 -17.57
C VAL A 48 27.08 -5.22 -17.83
N LEU A 49 26.44 -6.06 -18.63
CA LEU A 49 24.99 -6.03 -18.86
C LEU A 49 24.20 -6.24 -17.56
N MET A 50 24.61 -7.18 -16.69
CA MET A 50 23.96 -7.40 -15.39
C MET A 50 24.07 -6.17 -14.50
N LEU A 51 25.29 -5.63 -14.36
CA LEU A 51 25.55 -4.44 -13.55
C LEU A 51 24.77 -3.23 -14.06
N LEU A 52 24.75 -3.03 -15.39
CA LEU A 52 24.08 -1.90 -16.03
C LEU A 52 22.56 -1.99 -15.88
N THR A 53 21.98 -3.18 -15.97
CA THR A 53 20.54 -3.37 -15.75
C THR A 53 20.14 -3.04 -14.30
N VAL A 54 20.95 -3.44 -13.32
CA VAL A 54 20.70 -3.12 -11.90
C VAL A 54 20.89 -1.64 -11.62
N MET A 55 21.96 -1.04 -12.13
CA MET A 55 22.24 0.38 -11.97
C MET A 55 21.16 1.23 -12.63
N VAL A 56 20.71 0.89 -13.84
CA VAL A 56 19.59 1.56 -14.50
C VAL A 56 18.33 1.43 -13.65
N SER A 57 18.02 0.24 -13.14
CA SER A 57 16.84 0.03 -12.29
C SER A 57 16.86 0.90 -11.03
N LEU A 58 18.01 1.00 -10.35
CA LEU A 58 18.18 1.84 -9.16
C LEU A 58 18.16 3.33 -9.51
N VAL A 59 18.86 3.75 -10.57
CA VAL A 59 18.88 5.15 -11.02
C VAL A 59 17.48 5.62 -11.38
N PHE A 60 16.71 4.85 -12.15
CA PHE A 60 15.34 5.21 -12.47
C PHE A 60 14.48 5.28 -11.20
N TYR A 61 14.59 4.31 -10.29
CA TYR A 61 13.87 4.35 -9.01
C TYR A 61 14.17 5.63 -8.19
N PHE A 62 15.44 6.03 -8.08
CA PHE A 62 15.84 7.22 -7.30
C PHE A 62 15.66 8.54 -8.06
N ALA A 63 15.67 8.53 -9.39
CA ALA A 63 15.48 9.72 -10.22
C ALA A 63 14.01 10.18 -10.29
N PHE A 64 13.05 9.28 -10.03
CA PHE A 64 11.65 9.67 -9.98
C PHE A 64 11.34 10.46 -8.70
N PRO A 65 10.66 11.62 -8.80
CA PRO A 65 10.34 12.46 -7.65
C PRO A 65 9.33 11.82 -6.67
N ARG A 66 8.70 10.71 -7.05
CA ARG A 66 7.83 9.90 -6.18
C ARG A 66 8.38 8.48 -6.07
N GLN A 67 9.07 8.23 -4.96
CA GLN A 67 9.58 6.91 -4.62
C GLN A 67 8.46 6.10 -3.98
N GLU A 68 7.68 5.41 -4.81
CA GLU A 68 6.67 4.49 -4.30
C GLU A 68 7.22 3.06 -4.28
N PRO A 69 7.15 2.34 -3.15
CA PRO A 69 7.69 0.98 -3.03
C PRO A 69 7.18 0.01 -4.11
N ARG A 70 5.95 0.22 -4.61
CA ARG A 70 5.35 -0.59 -5.68
C ARG A 70 6.17 -0.58 -6.98
N TYR A 71 6.94 0.47 -7.26
CA TYR A 71 7.72 0.55 -8.51
C TYR A 71 8.88 -0.44 -8.57
N LEU A 72 9.31 -0.95 -7.42
CA LEU A 72 10.36 -1.97 -7.34
C LEU A 72 9.89 -3.36 -7.77
N LEU A 73 8.56 -3.60 -7.82
CA LEU A 73 8.00 -4.84 -8.39
C LEU A 73 8.41 -5.03 -9.85
N THR A 74 8.54 -3.93 -10.60
CA THR A 74 8.99 -3.94 -12.00
C THR A 74 10.38 -4.52 -12.18
N TYR A 75 11.23 -4.44 -11.15
CA TYR A 75 12.60 -4.93 -11.19
C TYR A 75 12.76 -6.34 -10.61
N LEU A 76 11.73 -6.88 -9.95
CA LEU A 76 11.79 -8.17 -9.28
C LEU A 76 12.26 -9.32 -10.20
N PRO A 77 11.78 -9.47 -11.45
CA PRO A 77 12.28 -10.52 -12.35
C PRO A 77 13.78 -10.41 -12.64
N VAL A 78 14.31 -9.19 -12.73
CA VAL A 78 15.73 -8.92 -12.98
C VAL A 78 16.57 -9.34 -11.78
N PHE A 79 16.16 -8.94 -10.57
CA PHE A 79 16.83 -9.34 -9.33
C PHE A 79 16.80 -10.86 -9.12
N SER A 80 15.67 -11.51 -9.40
CA SER A 80 15.55 -12.98 -9.27
C SER A 80 16.44 -13.73 -10.27
N ALA A 81 16.47 -13.30 -11.54
CA ALA A 81 17.28 -13.94 -12.57
C ALA A 81 18.79 -13.84 -12.27
N PHE A 82 19.26 -12.64 -11.91
CA PHE A 82 20.68 -12.44 -11.60
C PHE A 82 21.09 -12.99 -10.24
N GLY A 83 20.21 -12.94 -9.23
CA GLY A 83 20.43 -13.60 -7.94
C GLY A 83 20.61 -15.11 -8.12
N GLY A 84 19.77 -15.75 -8.95
CA GLY A 84 19.89 -17.17 -9.27
C GLY A 84 21.21 -17.53 -9.97
N LEU A 85 21.64 -16.72 -10.94
CA LEU A 85 22.93 -16.91 -11.62
C LEU A 85 24.13 -16.72 -10.66
N GLY A 86 24.04 -15.76 -9.75
CA GLY A 86 25.06 -15.52 -8.73
C GLY A 86 25.20 -16.68 -7.74
N VAL A 87 24.09 -17.20 -7.26
CA VAL A 87 24.06 -18.38 -6.38
C VAL A 87 24.59 -19.60 -7.12
N HIS A 88 24.16 -19.86 -8.36
CA HIS A 88 24.66 -20.97 -9.17
C HIS A 88 26.18 -20.93 -9.34
N SER A 89 26.72 -19.75 -9.63
CA SER A 89 28.16 -19.55 -9.80
C SER A 89 28.92 -19.76 -8.48
N LEU A 90 28.39 -19.25 -7.36
CA LEU A 90 28.98 -19.43 -6.04
C LEU A 90 29.01 -20.91 -5.62
N VAL A 91 27.90 -21.64 -5.80
CA VAL A 91 27.79 -23.08 -5.48
C VAL A 91 28.83 -23.90 -6.24
N ARG A 92 29.08 -23.58 -7.52
CA ARG A 92 30.07 -24.28 -8.35
C ARG A 92 31.52 -24.06 -7.93
N ARG A 93 31.82 -22.93 -7.29
CA ARG A 93 33.17 -22.55 -6.85
C ARG A 93 33.52 -23.10 -5.46
N LEU A 94 32.52 -23.57 -4.72
CA LEU A 94 32.69 -24.05 -3.36
C LEU A 94 32.95 -25.56 -3.32
N PRO A 95 33.62 -26.06 -2.26
CA PRO A 95 33.76 -27.49 -2.03
C PRO A 95 32.39 -28.20 -1.98
N LYS A 96 32.36 -29.47 -2.39
CA LYS A 96 31.18 -30.34 -2.23
C LYS A 96 30.69 -30.30 -0.78
N GLY A 97 29.38 -30.16 -0.56
CA GLY A 97 28.75 -29.95 0.74
C GLY A 97 28.61 -28.47 1.16
N ALA A 98 29.63 -27.64 0.98
CA ALA A 98 29.54 -26.20 1.29
C ALA A 98 28.64 -25.44 0.30
N GLY A 99 28.76 -25.75 -1.00
CA GLY A 99 27.88 -25.18 -2.03
C GLY A 99 26.42 -25.59 -1.83
N GLU A 100 26.16 -26.87 -1.52
CA GLU A 100 24.82 -27.37 -1.23
C GLU A 100 24.19 -26.68 -0.01
N THR A 101 24.98 -26.46 1.04
CA THR A 101 24.54 -25.75 2.25
C THR A 101 24.10 -24.32 1.93
N ILE A 102 24.86 -23.59 1.10
CA ILE A 102 24.49 -22.23 0.68
C ILE A 102 23.22 -22.24 -0.18
N ALA A 103 23.10 -23.19 -1.11
CA ALA A 103 21.91 -23.31 -1.94
C ALA A 103 20.65 -23.55 -1.08
N VAL A 104 20.73 -24.44 -0.09
CA VAL A 104 19.65 -24.69 0.87
C VAL A 104 19.31 -23.42 1.66
N LEU A 105 20.32 -22.70 2.16
CA LEU A 105 20.10 -21.47 2.92
C LEU A 105 19.39 -20.39 2.11
N VAL A 106 19.77 -20.21 0.84
CA VAL A 106 19.11 -19.27 -0.08
C VAL A 106 17.65 -19.66 -0.31
N ILE A 107 17.36 -20.95 -0.50
CA ILE A 107 15.99 -21.45 -0.67
C ILE A 107 15.17 -21.19 0.59
N VAL A 108 15.71 -21.50 1.77
CA VAL A 108 15.03 -21.28 3.06
C VAL A 108 14.73 -19.79 3.28
N VAL A 109 15.70 -18.91 3.06
CA VAL A 109 15.49 -17.45 3.18
C VAL A 109 14.45 -16.94 2.19
N SER A 110 14.48 -17.43 0.94
CA SER A 110 13.49 -17.07 -0.08
C SER A 110 12.09 -17.53 0.30
N ALA A 111 11.96 -18.75 0.84
CA ALA A 111 10.68 -19.29 1.32
C ALA A 111 10.15 -18.53 2.53
N LEU A 112 11.00 -18.15 3.48
CA LEU A 112 10.63 -17.31 4.62
C LEU A 112 10.16 -15.92 4.17
N SER A 113 10.84 -15.32 3.19
CA SER A 113 10.42 -14.05 2.60
C SER A 113 9.05 -14.17 1.91
N ALA A 114 8.83 -15.21 1.11
CA ALA A 114 7.53 -15.47 0.50
C ALA A 114 6.42 -15.70 1.54
N ALA A 115 6.70 -16.45 2.60
CA ALA A 115 5.77 -16.67 3.70
C ALA A 115 5.42 -15.35 4.43
N SER A 116 6.41 -14.49 4.67
CA SER A 116 6.15 -13.15 5.25
C SER A 116 5.26 -12.29 4.37
N GLY A 117 5.46 -12.33 3.04
CA GLY A 117 4.60 -11.64 2.08
C GLY A 117 3.16 -12.16 2.10
N LEU A 118 2.96 -13.48 2.17
CA LEU A 118 1.63 -14.09 2.29
C LEU A 118 0.92 -13.67 3.58
N MET A 119 1.65 -13.59 4.70
CA MET A 119 1.09 -13.07 5.96
C MET A 119 0.65 -11.62 5.81
N SER A 120 1.41 -10.77 5.12
CA SER A 120 1.01 -9.39 4.82
C SER A 120 -0.26 -9.33 3.97
N VAL A 121 -0.37 -10.15 2.92
CA VAL A 121 -1.61 -10.24 2.10
C VAL A 121 -2.81 -10.67 2.96
N SER A 122 -2.61 -11.63 3.87
CA SER A 122 -3.68 -12.03 4.79
C SER A 122 -4.08 -10.92 5.75
N ALA A 123 -3.14 -10.12 6.24
CA ALA A 123 -3.43 -8.95 7.04
C ALA A 123 -4.21 -7.89 6.23
N ASP A 124 -3.89 -7.73 4.95
CA ASP A 124 -4.59 -6.82 4.04
C ASP A 124 -6.04 -7.26 3.76
N THR A 125 -6.36 -8.56 3.79
CA THR A 125 -7.76 -8.99 3.68
C THR A 125 -8.62 -8.59 4.88
N VAL A 126 -8.01 -8.34 6.03
CA VAL A 126 -8.68 -7.89 7.27
C VAL A 126 -8.55 -6.37 7.46
N SER A 127 -7.67 -5.72 6.70
CA SER A 127 -7.23 -4.33 6.88
C SER A 127 -8.23 -3.25 6.49
N ALA A 128 -9.38 -3.63 5.94
CA ALA A 128 -10.47 -2.71 5.62
C ALA A 128 -11.81 -3.20 6.17
N SER A 129 -11.81 -4.09 7.17
CA SER A 129 -13.04 -4.69 7.71
C SER A 129 -14.03 -3.64 8.24
N ALA A 130 -13.56 -2.58 8.90
CA ALA A 130 -14.40 -1.47 9.33
C ALA A 130 -14.98 -0.69 8.14
N LEU A 131 -14.15 -0.38 7.15
CA LEU A 131 -14.55 0.33 5.94
C LEU A 131 -15.59 -0.46 5.12
N VAL A 132 -15.36 -1.76 4.95
CA VAL A 132 -16.28 -2.68 4.27
C VAL A 132 -17.63 -2.72 4.99
N SER A 133 -17.62 -2.86 6.32
CA SER A 133 -18.84 -2.87 7.13
C SER A 133 -19.62 -1.56 7.00
N ALA A 134 -18.92 -0.42 7.06
CA ALA A 134 -19.52 0.89 6.85
C ALA A 134 -20.08 1.05 5.43
N CYS A 135 -19.42 0.52 4.40
CA CYS A 135 -19.93 0.52 3.02
C CYS A 135 -21.24 -0.27 2.88
N TYR A 136 -21.36 -1.42 3.56
CA TYR A 136 -22.62 -2.17 3.60
C TYR A 136 -23.73 -1.40 4.30
N GLU A 137 -23.44 -0.68 5.37
CA GLU A 137 -24.45 0.17 6.02
C GLU A 137 -24.86 1.35 5.13
N ILE A 138 -23.91 2.06 4.51
CA ILE A 138 -24.20 3.11 3.52
C ILE A 138 -25.13 2.57 2.43
N ARG A 139 -24.87 1.37 1.91
CA ARG A 139 -25.72 0.72 0.92
C ARG A 139 -27.18 0.55 1.39
N ASN A 140 -27.39 0.31 2.68
CA ASN A 140 -28.71 0.17 3.27
C ASN A 140 -29.37 1.53 3.58
N LEU A 141 -28.57 2.58 3.83
CA LEU A 141 -29.04 3.93 4.15
C LEU A 141 -29.41 4.78 2.93
N THR A 142 -28.89 4.44 1.76
CA THR A 142 -28.97 5.27 0.54
C THR A 142 -29.53 4.50 -0.64
N ALA A 143 -30.00 5.19 -1.68
CA ALA A 143 -30.46 4.57 -2.91
C ALA A 143 -29.31 4.34 -3.91
N PRO A 144 -29.42 3.36 -4.82
CA PRO A 144 -28.43 3.16 -5.89
C PRO A 144 -28.20 4.43 -6.70
N GLY A 145 -26.92 4.80 -6.86
CA GLY A 145 -26.52 6.01 -7.58
C GLY A 145 -26.47 7.30 -6.76
N ASP A 146 -26.87 7.27 -5.48
CA ASP A 146 -26.65 8.38 -4.54
C ASP A 146 -25.16 8.69 -4.41
N VAL A 147 -24.87 9.95 -4.08
CA VAL A 147 -23.51 10.45 -3.88
C VAL A 147 -23.15 10.36 -2.40
N VAL A 148 -21.98 9.79 -2.12
CA VAL A 148 -21.41 9.67 -0.78
C VAL A 148 -20.03 10.29 -0.78
N VAL A 149 -19.79 11.17 0.19
CA VAL A 149 -18.49 11.83 0.33
C VAL A 149 -17.51 10.88 1.01
N SER A 150 -16.40 10.55 0.35
CA SER A 150 -15.35 9.71 0.90
C SER A 150 -14.12 9.71 0.00
N ASP A 151 -12.94 9.54 0.59
CA ASP A 151 -11.69 9.28 -0.15
C ASP A 151 -11.50 7.80 -0.51
N SER A 152 -12.35 6.92 0.03
CA SER A 152 -12.32 5.47 -0.16
C SER A 152 -12.92 5.01 -1.49
N TYR A 153 -12.43 5.57 -2.60
CA TYR A 153 -13.01 5.47 -3.94
C TYR A 153 -13.33 4.04 -4.42
N PRO A 154 -12.48 2.99 -4.28
CA PRO A 154 -12.92 1.67 -4.73
C PRO A 154 -14.00 1.07 -3.82
N TYR A 155 -13.94 1.32 -2.51
CA TYR A 155 -14.88 0.72 -1.55
C TYR A 155 -16.29 1.28 -1.71
N ILE A 156 -16.42 2.61 -1.84
CA ILE A 156 -17.72 3.25 -2.08
C ILE A 156 -18.31 2.78 -3.42
N TYR A 157 -17.52 2.80 -4.49
CA TYR A 157 -18.05 2.47 -5.80
C TYR A 157 -18.47 1.01 -5.92
N TYR A 158 -17.64 0.07 -5.44
CA TYR A 158 -17.88 -1.37 -5.64
C TYR A 158 -18.67 -2.05 -4.52
N ILE A 159 -18.51 -1.64 -3.26
CA ILE A 159 -19.15 -2.31 -2.12
C ILE A 159 -20.47 -1.64 -1.77
N SER A 160 -20.47 -0.31 -1.63
CA SER A 160 -21.71 0.40 -1.33
C SER A 160 -22.56 0.66 -2.57
N GLU A 161 -22.00 0.51 -3.78
CA GLU A 161 -22.66 0.79 -5.07
C GLU A 161 -23.15 2.25 -5.15
N ARG A 162 -22.34 3.19 -4.64
CA ARG A 162 -22.63 4.64 -4.62
C ARG A 162 -21.60 5.41 -5.41
N LYS A 163 -21.95 6.64 -5.80
CA LYS A 163 -21.01 7.54 -6.47
C LYS A 163 -20.12 8.19 -5.41
N PRO A 164 -18.81 7.95 -5.41
CA PRO A 164 -17.91 8.63 -4.50
C PRO A 164 -17.75 10.10 -4.93
N LEU A 165 -17.87 11.00 -3.96
CA LEU A 165 -17.39 12.37 -4.05
C LEU A 165 -16.16 12.48 -3.15
N GLN A 166 -15.01 12.83 -3.72
CA GLN A 166 -13.80 13.02 -2.92
C GLN A 166 -13.99 14.15 -1.92
N LEU A 167 -13.34 14.05 -0.76
CA LEU A 167 -13.29 15.15 0.20
C LEU A 167 -12.46 16.28 -0.41
N TYR A 168 -13.14 17.27 -1.00
CA TYR A 168 -12.52 18.46 -1.57
C TYR A 168 -12.59 19.62 -0.58
N GLY A 169 -11.42 20.18 -0.27
CA GLY A 169 -11.27 21.32 0.65
C GLY A 169 -10.62 20.91 1.96
N ASN A 170 -9.70 21.74 2.46
CA ASN A 170 -9.12 21.58 3.79
C ASN A 170 -9.99 22.28 4.86
N ASP A 171 -11.20 22.68 4.48
CA ASP A 171 -12.07 23.55 5.25
C ASP A 171 -13.54 23.11 5.14
N ARG A 172 -14.27 23.34 6.23
CA ARG A 172 -15.66 22.91 6.40
C ARG A 172 -16.61 23.52 5.36
N GLU A 173 -16.40 24.78 5.01
CA GLU A 173 -17.26 25.49 4.05
C GLU A 173 -17.15 24.89 2.64
N GLY A 174 -15.93 24.55 2.20
CA GLY A 174 -15.70 23.86 0.94
C GLY A 174 -16.37 22.49 0.88
N LEU A 175 -16.25 21.71 1.94
CA LEU A 175 -16.93 20.41 2.07
C LEU A 175 -18.45 20.56 1.96
N LEU A 176 -19.05 21.46 2.75
CA LEU A 176 -20.50 21.67 2.77
C LEU A 176 -21.03 22.15 1.42
N SER A 177 -20.31 23.07 0.78
CA SER A 177 -20.65 23.58 -0.56
C SER A 177 -20.63 22.46 -1.59
N SER A 178 -19.57 21.63 -1.57
CA SER A 178 -19.45 20.48 -2.48
C SER A 178 -20.55 19.44 -2.24
N MET A 179 -20.88 19.17 -0.98
CA MET A 179 -22.00 18.28 -0.62
C MET A 179 -23.33 18.81 -1.14
N GLN A 180 -23.59 20.11 -0.99
CA GLN A 180 -24.82 20.74 -1.45
C GLN A 180 -24.93 20.73 -2.98
N GLU A 181 -23.86 21.06 -3.70
CA GLU A 181 -23.81 21.05 -5.17
C GLU A 181 -24.06 19.66 -5.77
N ASN A 182 -23.54 18.62 -5.11
CA ASN A 182 -23.64 17.24 -5.58
C ASN A 182 -24.81 16.46 -4.96
N GLY A 183 -25.60 17.09 -4.10
CA GLY A 183 -26.69 16.44 -3.37
C GLY A 183 -26.23 15.31 -2.44
N ALA A 184 -25.00 15.36 -1.95
CA ALA A 184 -24.45 14.37 -1.05
C ALA A 184 -24.98 14.60 0.37
N ARG A 185 -25.58 13.57 0.96
CA ARG A 185 -26.12 13.61 2.34
C ARG A 185 -25.19 12.96 3.36
N TYR A 186 -24.41 11.96 2.94
CA TYR A 186 -23.59 11.15 3.83
C TYR A 186 -22.11 11.34 3.53
N VAL A 187 -21.32 11.33 4.60
CA VAL A 187 -19.85 11.30 4.57
C VAL A 187 -19.41 9.98 5.21
N LEU A 188 -18.60 9.20 4.50
CA LEU A 188 -17.89 8.07 5.07
C LEU A 188 -16.43 8.47 5.28
N PHE A 189 -16.07 8.65 6.55
CA PHE A 189 -14.71 8.96 6.95
C PHE A 189 -13.97 7.68 7.37
N TYR A 190 -12.76 7.48 6.84
CA TYR A 190 -11.89 6.36 7.18
C TYR A 190 -10.51 6.84 7.58
N VAL A 191 -10.13 6.57 8.83
CA VAL A 191 -8.95 7.17 9.48
C VAL A 191 -7.64 6.81 8.80
N PHE A 192 -7.54 5.61 8.22
CA PHE A 192 -6.27 5.08 7.66
C PHE A 192 -6.00 5.53 6.21
N GLU A 193 -6.95 6.18 5.56
CA GLU A 193 -6.79 6.75 4.21
C GLU A 193 -6.66 8.28 4.23
N ASN A 194 -6.92 8.92 5.37
CA ASN A 194 -6.86 10.37 5.50
C ASN A 194 -5.51 10.83 6.08
N PRO A 195 -4.79 11.76 5.44
CA PRO A 195 -3.47 12.21 5.90
C PRO A 195 -3.52 13.06 7.18
N GLU A 196 -4.66 13.69 7.49
CA GLU A 196 -4.87 14.57 8.64
C GLU A 196 -6.16 14.18 9.38
N PRO A 197 -6.22 12.97 9.96
CA PRO A 197 -7.48 12.40 10.45
C PRO A 197 -8.13 13.23 11.57
N GLU A 198 -7.32 13.87 12.42
CA GLU A 198 -7.82 14.71 13.52
C GLU A 198 -8.52 15.98 13.01
N LEU A 199 -7.98 16.62 11.95
CA LEU A 199 -8.62 17.79 11.33
C LEU A 199 -10.01 17.43 10.79
N TYR A 200 -10.13 16.27 10.15
CA TYR A 200 -11.40 15.80 9.62
C TYR A 200 -12.38 15.40 10.73
N ARG A 201 -11.90 14.80 11.83
CA ARG A 201 -12.72 14.52 13.01
C ARG A 201 -13.28 15.79 13.63
N GLU A 202 -12.47 16.85 13.74
CA GLU A 202 -12.91 18.16 14.23
C GLU A 202 -13.96 18.78 13.30
N MET A 203 -13.71 18.74 11.98
CA MET A 203 -14.63 19.26 10.97
C MET A 203 -16.00 18.55 11.00
N LEU A 204 -15.98 17.21 11.07
CA LEU A 204 -17.18 16.36 11.08
C LEU A 204 -17.82 16.22 12.47
N GLY A 205 -17.13 16.65 13.53
CA GLY A 205 -17.66 16.72 14.90
C GLY A 205 -18.53 17.94 15.17
N GLY A 206 -18.64 18.87 14.22
CA GLY A 206 -19.43 20.09 14.33
C GLY A 206 -20.95 19.87 14.22
N PRO A 207 -21.76 20.92 14.47
CA PRO A 207 -23.23 20.83 14.50
C PRO A 207 -23.89 20.50 13.16
N ASP A 208 -23.20 20.68 12.03
CA ASP A 208 -23.75 20.36 10.71
C ASP A 208 -23.78 18.86 10.43
N PHE A 209 -23.08 18.07 11.23
CA PHE A 209 -22.95 16.63 11.01
C PHE A 209 -23.47 15.85 12.21
N ARG A 210 -24.23 14.81 11.90
CA ARG A 210 -24.69 13.83 12.87
C ARG A 210 -23.98 12.51 12.62
N LYS A 211 -23.26 12.02 13.63
CA LYS A 211 -22.68 10.68 13.61
C LYS A 211 -23.80 9.64 13.62
N ILE A 212 -23.81 8.74 12.64
CA ILE A 212 -24.79 7.67 12.47
C ILE A 212 -24.27 6.37 13.10
N SER A 213 -23.05 6.00 12.74
CA SER A 213 -22.41 4.77 13.20
C SER A 213 -20.89 4.89 13.17
N SER A 214 -20.23 4.05 13.97
CA SER A 214 -18.78 3.92 14.01
C SER A 214 -18.38 2.45 14.02
N TYR A 215 -17.25 2.16 13.37
CA TYR A 215 -16.71 0.83 13.22
C TYR A 215 -15.26 0.83 13.68
N SER A 216 -14.93 -0.14 14.54
CA SER A 216 -13.60 -0.23 15.12
C SER A 216 -12.67 -1.09 14.28
N GLN A 217 -11.39 -0.70 14.25
CA GLN A 217 -10.34 -1.47 13.61
C GLN A 217 -8.99 -1.15 14.25
N TRP A 218 -8.20 -2.19 14.52
CA TRP A 218 -6.83 -2.06 15.02
C TRP A 218 -6.66 -1.18 16.27
N GLY A 219 -7.65 -1.22 17.17
CA GLY A 219 -7.63 -0.46 18.42
C GLY A 219 -8.18 0.96 18.31
N ASP A 220 -8.50 1.45 17.11
CA ASP A 220 -9.26 2.69 16.92
C ASP A 220 -10.77 2.35 16.93
N PRO A 221 -11.56 2.86 17.90
CA PRO A 221 -13.00 2.62 17.96
C PRO A 221 -13.79 3.35 16.87
N GLU A 222 -13.17 4.34 16.22
CA GLU A 222 -13.73 5.20 15.18
C GLU A 222 -12.87 5.14 13.91
N ALA A 223 -12.46 3.92 13.55
CA ALA A 223 -11.65 3.67 12.36
C ALA A 223 -12.41 4.04 11.08
N ALA A 224 -13.68 3.65 10.98
CA ALA A 224 -14.60 4.11 9.94
C ALA A 224 -15.86 4.70 10.60
N VAL A 225 -16.30 5.86 10.13
CA VAL A 225 -17.44 6.58 10.71
C VAL A 225 -18.34 7.12 9.62
N ILE A 226 -19.64 6.89 9.77
CA ILE A 226 -20.67 7.47 8.89
C ILE A 226 -21.22 8.72 9.56
N TYR A 227 -21.13 9.84 8.86
CA TYR A 227 -21.78 11.09 9.21
C TYR A 227 -22.89 11.41 8.22
N GLU A 228 -23.93 12.07 8.71
CA GLU A 228 -25.01 12.62 7.93
C GLU A 228 -25.01 14.14 8.06
N HIS A 229 -25.09 14.84 6.94
CA HIS A 229 -25.26 16.29 6.91
C HIS A 229 -26.68 16.65 7.38
N VAL A 230 -26.77 17.38 8.49
CA VAL A 230 -28.00 17.88 9.10
C VAL A 230 -28.46 19.10 8.31
N THR A 231 -29.31 18.88 7.31
CA THR A 231 -29.98 20.00 6.65
C THR A 231 -30.94 20.63 7.66
N GLN A 232 -30.66 21.86 8.12
CA GLN A 232 -31.66 22.61 8.88
C GLN A 232 -32.90 22.75 7.99
N ARG A 233 -34.01 22.12 8.39
CA ARG A 233 -35.31 22.40 7.80
C ARG A 233 -35.59 23.87 8.07
N THR A 234 -35.41 24.72 7.07
CA THR A 234 -36.07 26.01 7.03
C THR A 234 -37.56 25.72 7.07
N SER A 235 -38.17 25.91 8.24
CA SER A 235 -39.61 25.95 8.40
C SER A 235 -40.14 27.07 7.49
N LEU A 236 -40.78 26.67 6.40
CA LEU A 236 -41.67 27.53 5.63
C LEU A 236 -42.86 27.96 6.50
#